data_AF-A0A1G5IVJ7-F1
#
_entry.id   AF-A0A1G5IVJ7-F1
#
_cell.length_a   1.000
_cell.length_b   1.000
_cell.length_c   1.000
_cell.angle_alpha   90.00
_cell.angle_beta   90.00
_cell.angle_gamma   90.00
#
_symmetry.space_group_name_H-M   'P 1'
#
loop_
_entity.id
_entity.type
_entity.pdbx_description
1 polymer ?
#
loop_
_entity_poly.entity_id
_entity_poly.type
_entity_poly.pdbx_seq_one_letter_code
_entity_poly.pdbx_strand_id
1 'polypeptide(L)'
;MKMPLKYLVGWSIIVGSLLAFAGYAWLGPLLIPERMPWEAKNAHAKCIEAIAGSLPWPSEPKAACRAMTMCANEATLNPRQSVSLLSAMRKLPECAEL
;
A
#
# COMPACT_ATOMS: atom_id res chain seq x y z
N MET A 1 -6.15 0.68 59.46
CA MET A 1 -6.75 -0.31 58.55
C MET A 1 -5.69 -0.74 57.54
N LYS A 2 -5.30 -2.02 57.51
CA LYS A 2 -4.18 -2.54 56.70
C LYS A 2 -4.78 -3.33 55.53
N MET A 3 -4.69 -2.79 54.32
CA MET A 3 -5.19 -3.48 53.12
C MET A 3 -4.20 -4.57 52.68
N PRO A 4 -4.66 -5.78 52.33
CA PRO A 4 -3.78 -6.86 51.90
C PRO A 4 -3.18 -6.62 50.51
N LEU A 5 -1.85 -6.72 50.44
CA LEU A 5 -0.94 -6.50 49.29
C LEU A 5 -1.32 -7.23 47.99
N LYS A 6 -2.17 -8.25 48.07
CA LYS A 6 -2.61 -9.09 46.93
C LYS A 6 -3.49 -8.32 45.93
N TYR A 7 -4.13 -7.23 46.33
CA TYR A 7 -5.03 -6.45 45.47
C TYR A 7 -4.33 -5.40 44.60
N LEU A 8 -3.07 -5.04 44.90
CA LEU A 8 -2.29 -4.07 44.12
C LEU A 8 -1.76 -4.68 42.80
N VAL A 9 -1.46 -5.98 42.78
CA VAL A 9 -0.82 -6.64 41.64
C VAL A 9 -1.81 -6.93 40.50
N GLY A 10 -3.08 -7.21 40.81
CA GLY A 10 -4.10 -7.53 39.80
C GLY A 10 -4.53 -6.33 38.94
N TRP A 11 -4.44 -5.11 39.47
CA TRP A 11 -4.83 -3.89 38.74
C TRP A 11 -3.81 -3.45 37.70
N SER A 12 -2.51 -3.68 37.94
CA SER A 12 -1.46 -3.28 37.01
C SER A 12 -1.50 -4.05 35.68
N ILE A 13 -1.94 -5.30 35.69
CA ILE A 13 -2.01 -6.12 34.47
C ILE A 13 -3.16 -5.67 33.57
N ILE A 14 -4.32 -5.36 34.14
CA ILE A 14 -5.51 -4.93 33.38
C ILE A 14 -5.28 -3.53 32.77
N VAL A 15 -4.71 -2.60 33.55
CA VAL A 15 -4.39 -1.24 33.07
C VAL A 15 -3.29 -1.27 32.00
N GLY A 16 -2.27 -2.12 32.17
CA GLY A 16 -1.21 -2.30 31.17
C GLY A 16 -1.72 -2.86 29.84
N SER A 17 -2.61 -3.86 29.88
CA SER A 17 -3.20 -4.44 28.66
C SER A 17 -4.15 -3.49 27.92
N LEU A 18 -4.91 -2.65 28.64
CA LEU A 18 -5.77 -1.64 28.02
C LEU A 18 -4.96 -0.51 27.36
N LEU A 19 -3.86 -0.08 27.96
CA LEU A 19 -2.97 0.93 27.38
C LEU A 19 -2.26 0.41 26.12
N ALA A 20 -1.87 -0.87 26.09
CA ALA A 20 -1.27 -1.49 24.91
C ALA A 20 -2.24 -1.57 23.72
N PHE A 21 -3.53 -1.88 23.97
CA PHE A 21 -4.55 -1.93 22.92
C PHE A 21 -4.91 -0.55 22.37
N ALA A 22 -4.99 0.47 23.23
CA ALA A 22 -5.20 1.84 22.78
C ALA A 22 -4.04 2.31 21.89
N GLY A 23 -2.79 2.04 22.27
CA GLY A 23 -1.62 2.41 21.46
C GLY A 23 -1.64 1.82 20.03
N TYR A 24 -2.06 0.56 19.89
CA TYR A 24 -2.14 -0.09 18.58
C TYR A 24 -3.20 0.51 17.64
N ALA A 25 -4.32 0.99 18.19
CA ALA A 25 -5.39 1.59 17.40
C ALA A 25 -5.00 2.98 16.82
N TRP A 26 -4.09 3.70 17.47
CA TRP A 26 -3.64 5.03 17.02
C TRP A 26 -2.34 5.00 16.18
N LEU A 27 -1.48 4.01 16.37
CA LEU A 27 -0.20 3.90 15.63
C LEU A 27 -0.28 3.11 14.32
N GLY A 28 -1.32 2.31 14.11
CA GLY A 28 -1.51 1.53 12.88
C GLY A 28 -1.50 2.33 11.57
N PRO A 29 -2.18 3.50 11.48
CA PRO A 29 -2.25 4.28 10.24
C PRO A 29 -0.91 4.89 9.79
N LEU A 30 0.06 5.06 10.70
CA LEU A 30 1.36 5.67 10.38
C LEU A 30 2.34 4.68 9.73
N LEU A 31 2.08 3.37 9.84
CA LEU A 31 2.98 2.31 9.36
C LEU A 31 2.55 1.68 8.03
N ILE A 32 1.37 2.02 7.53
CA ILE A 32 0.97 1.67 6.18
C ILE A 32 1.36 2.88 5.34
N PRO A 33 2.44 2.81 4.52
CA PRO A 33 2.74 3.91 3.63
C PRO A 33 1.49 4.19 2.82
N GLU A 34 1.00 5.43 2.85
CA GLU A 34 0.10 5.93 1.82
C GLU A 34 0.64 5.39 0.51
N ARG A 35 -0.16 4.62 -0.24
CA ARG A 35 0.21 4.16 -1.58
C ARG A 35 0.68 5.40 -2.32
N MET A 36 2.00 5.58 -2.46
CA MET A 36 2.53 6.82 -3.00
C MET A 36 1.83 7.07 -4.32
N PRO A 37 1.20 8.25 -4.52
CA PRO A 37 0.37 8.50 -5.69
C PRO A 37 1.18 8.20 -6.95
N TRP A 38 0.57 7.50 -7.90
CA TRP A 38 1.24 7.13 -9.15
C TRP A 38 1.75 8.37 -9.91
N GLU A 39 1.12 9.52 -9.67
CA GLU A 39 1.48 10.85 -10.19
C GLU A 39 2.73 11.50 -9.54
N ALA A 40 3.42 10.80 -8.64
CA ALA A 40 4.64 11.34 -8.01
C ALA A 40 5.84 11.30 -8.97
N LYS A 41 6.85 12.15 -8.74
CA LYS A 41 8.09 12.24 -9.55
C LYS A 41 8.88 10.91 -9.68
N ASN A 42 8.51 9.86 -8.95
CA ASN A 42 9.07 8.52 -9.03
C ASN A 42 8.18 7.52 -9.81
N ALA A 43 7.23 8.01 -10.60
CA ALA A 43 6.34 7.19 -11.44
C ALA A 43 7.12 6.17 -12.29
N HIS A 44 8.23 6.59 -12.91
CA HIS A 44 9.11 5.73 -13.71
C HIS A 44 9.61 4.49 -12.94
N ALA A 45 10.12 4.67 -11.72
CA ALA A 45 10.62 3.57 -10.91
C ALA A 45 9.49 2.59 -10.53
N LYS A 46 8.30 3.13 -10.19
CA LYS A 46 7.11 2.32 -9.90
C LYS A 46 6.65 1.52 -11.12
N CYS A 47 6.77 2.08 -12.33
CA CYS A 47 6.45 1.37 -13.55
C CYS A 47 7.33 0.13 -13.74
N ILE A 48 8.64 0.27 -13.53
CA ILE A 48 9.57 -0.86 -13.67
C ILE A 48 9.25 -1.94 -12.61
N GLU A 49 9.07 -1.54 -11.36
CA GLU A 49 8.76 -2.47 -10.27
C GLU A 49 7.40 -3.15 -10.46
N ALA A 50 6.40 -2.44 -10.98
CA ALA A 50 5.07 -3.00 -11.21
C ALA A 50 4.99 -3.92 -12.44
N ILE A 51 5.71 -3.60 -13.51
CA ILE A 51 5.88 -4.50 -14.65
C ILE A 51 6.64 -5.76 -14.24
N ALA A 52 7.62 -5.64 -13.33
CA ALA A 52 8.34 -6.76 -12.74
C ALA A 52 7.51 -7.57 -11.73
N GLY A 53 6.34 -7.07 -11.31
CA GLY A 53 5.47 -7.70 -10.32
C GLY A 53 5.88 -7.48 -8.87
N SER A 54 6.93 -6.69 -8.61
CA SER A 54 7.41 -6.34 -7.26
C SER A 54 6.53 -5.28 -6.58
N LEU A 55 5.85 -4.44 -7.37
CA LEU A 55 4.90 -3.43 -6.90
C LEU A 55 3.50 -3.70 -7.49
N PRO A 56 2.43 -3.77 -6.69
CA PRO A 56 1.10 -3.97 -7.25
C PRO A 56 0.60 -2.71 -7.97
N TRP A 57 -0.10 -2.92 -9.09
CA TRP A 57 -0.92 -1.88 -9.71
C TRP A 57 -2.03 -1.42 -8.74
N PRO A 58 -2.59 -0.21 -8.92
CA PRO A 58 -3.79 0.21 -8.20
C PRO A 58 -4.91 -0.83 -8.29
N SER A 59 -5.65 -1.00 -7.20
CA SER A 59 -6.76 -1.96 -7.13
C SER A 59 -8.00 -1.51 -7.92
N GLU A 60 -8.16 -0.20 -8.11
CA GLU A 60 -9.26 0.36 -8.90
C GLU A 60 -8.92 0.30 -10.39
N PRO A 61 -9.74 -0.34 -11.25
CA PRO A 61 -9.43 -0.56 -12.66
C PRO A 61 -9.09 0.72 -13.43
N LYS A 62 -9.82 1.81 -13.17
CA LYS A 62 -9.61 3.10 -13.80
C LYS A 62 -8.30 3.75 -13.38
N ALA A 63 -7.97 3.68 -12.09
CA ALA A 63 -6.70 4.18 -11.57
C ALA A 63 -5.51 3.33 -12.09
N ALA A 64 -5.70 2.02 -12.21
CA ALA A 64 -4.70 1.11 -12.78
C ALA A 64 -4.44 1.43 -14.24
N CYS A 65 -5.49 1.67 -15.03
CA CYS A 65 -5.35 2.05 -16.42
C CYS A 65 -4.58 3.37 -16.57
N ARG A 66 -4.96 4.41 -15.81
CA ARG A 66 -4.24 5.69 -15.81
C ARG A 66 -2.75 5.52 -15.45
N ALA A 67 -2.45 4.72 -14.43
CA ALA A 67 -1.08 4.41 -14.05
C ALA A 67 -0.30 3.70 -15.17
N MET A 68 -0.91 2.70 -15.81
CA MET A 68 -0.29 1.99 -16.93
C MET A 68 -0.06 2.89 -18.15
N THR A 69 -1.00 3.78 -18.48
CA THR A 69 -0.86 4.75 -19.56
C THR A 69 0.24 5.78 -19.26
N MET A 70 0.34 6.24 -18.01
CA MET A 70 1.47 7.07 -17.58
C MET A 70 2.80 6.32 -17.78
N CYS A 71 2.87 5.03 -17.42
CA CYS A 71 4.05 4.21 -17.68
C CYS A 71 4.39 4.09 -19.16
N ALA A 72 3.40 3.94 -20.04
CA ALA A 72 3.63 3.88 -21.48
C ALA A 72 4.23 5.19 -22.03
N ASN A 73 3.89 6.34 -21.43
CA ASN A 73 4.31 7.66 -21.89
C ASN A 73 5.62 8.14 -21.25
N GLU A 74 5.85 7.85 -19.97
CA GLU A 74 6.96 8.41 -19.19
C GLU A 74 8.12 7.42 -18.99
N ALA A 75 7.88 6.11 -19.08
CA ALA A 75 8.92 5.12 -18.83
C ALA A 75 9.70 4.74 -20.10
N THR A 76 11.02 4.76 -20.01
CA THR A 76 11.89 4.14 -21.03
C THR A 76 11.86 2.62 -20.85
N LEU A 77 10.87 1.97 -21.48
CA LEU A 77 10.66 0.53 -21.40
C LEU A 77 11.47 -0.22 -22.45
N ASN A 78 12.06 -1.35 -22.07
CA ASN A 78 12.59 -2.30 -23.04
C ASN A 78 11.44 -3.07 -23.74
N PRO A 79 11.69 -3.74 -24.89
CA PRO A 79 10.62 -4.38 -25.65
C PRO A 79 9.80 -5.42 -24.86
N ARG A 80 10.42 -6.16 -23.93
CA ARG A 80 9.71 -7.13 -23.09
C ARG A 80 8.80 -6.44 -22.08
N GLN A 81 9.28 -5.35 -21.48
CA GLN A 81 8.50 -4.55 -20.54
C GLN A 81 7.29 -3.91 -21.23
N SER A 82 7.47 -3.38 -22.45
CA SER A 82 6.36 -2.83 -23.25
C SER A 82 5.30 -3.88 -23.56
N VAL A 83 5.70 -5.09 -23.94
CA VAL A 83 4.75 -6.20 -24.19
C VAL A 83 4.00 -6.60 -22.92
N SER A 84 4.70 -6.67 -21.78
CA SER A 84 4.08 -7.01 -20.49
C SER A 84 3.07 -5.93 -20.06
N LEU A 85 3.44 -4.65 -20.19
CA LEU A 85 2.56 -3.52 -19.91
C LEU A 85 1.31 -3.55 -20.80
N LEU A 86 1.46 -3.71 -22.11
CA LEU A 86 0.34 -3.78 -23.06
C LEU A 86 -0.57 -4.98 -22.77
N SER A 87 0.01 -6.13 -22.37
CA SER A 87 -0.78 -7.29 -21.96
C SER A 87 -1.60 -7.02 -20.70
N ALA A 88 -1.04 -6.29 -19.73
CA ALA A 88 -1.75 -5.89 -18.53
C ALA A 88 -2.88 -4.89 -18.83
N MET A 89 -2.63 -3.89 -19.69
CA MET A 89 -3.63 -2.90 -20.10
C MET A 89 -4.83 -3.56 -20.79
N ARG A 90 -4.60 -4.53 -21.68
CA ARG A 90 -5.69 -5.25 -22.39
C ARG A 90 -6.60 -6.07 -21.48
N LYS A 91 -6.17 -6.40 -20.26
CA LYS A 91 -6.98 -7.12 -19.28
C LYS A 91 -7.93 -6.19 -18.52
N LEU A 92 -7.73 -4.89 -18.61
CA LEU A 92 -8.55 -3.89 -17.94
C LEU A 92 -9.58 -3.33 -18.93
N PRO A 93 -10.89 -3.40 -18.62
CA PRO A 93 -11.92 -2.86 -19.52
C PRO A 93 -11.77 -1.35 -19.71
N GLU A 94 -11.33 -0.63 -18.67
CA GLU A 94 -11.08 0.82 -18.69
C GLU A 94 -9.91 1.23 -19.61
N CYS A 95 -9.10 0.28 -20.06
CA CYS A 95 -7.98 0.49 -20.98
C CYS A 95 -8.28 -0.02 -22.40
N ALA A 96 -9.46 -0.60 -22.65
CA ALA A 96 -9.81 -1.18 -23.95
C ALA A 96 -10.11 -0.11 -25.02
N GLU A 97 -10.30 1.15 -24.62
CA GLU A 97 -10.57 2.28 -25.52
C GLU A 97 -9.30 3.03 -26.00
N LEU A 98 -8.10 2.55 -25.61
CA LEU A 98 -6.80 3.16 -25.95
C LEU A 98 -6.17 2.57 -27.22
#